data_AF-A0A2P5VJA6-F1
#
_entry.id   AF-A0A2P5VJA6-F1
#
_cell.length_a   1.000
_cell.length_b   1.000
_cell.length_c   1.000
_cell.angle_alpha   90.00
_cell.angle_beta   90.00
_cell.angle_gamma   90.00
#
_symmetry.space_group_name_H-M   'P 1'
#
loop_
_entity.id
_entity.type
_entity.pdbx_description
1 polymer ?
#
loop_
_entity_poly.entity_id
_entity_poly.type
_entity_poly.pdbx_seq_one_letter_code
_entity_poly.pdbx_strand_id
1 'polypeptide(L)' 'MLLSGIRVIDLGRVIAGPLGPMLLGDMGADVIKVET' A
#
# COMPACT_ATOMS: atom_id res chain seq x y z
N MET A 1 2.39 14.77 4.42
CA MET A 1 1.20 13.91 4.53
C MET A 1 1.33 13.03 5.78
N LEU A 2 0.24 12.43 6.26
CA LEU A 2 0.17 11.74 7.56
C LEU A 2 1.12 10.52 7.64
N LEU A 3 1.35 9.82 6.53
CA LEU A 3 2.17 8.60 6.48
C LEU A 3 3.53 8.81 5.79
N SER A 4 3.99 10.05 5.67
CA SER A 4 5.29 10.33 5.04
C SER A 4 6.43 9.60 5.76
N GLY A 5 7.25 8.88 5.00
CA GLY A 5 8.36 8.09 5.52
C GLY A 5 8.00 6.66 5.96
N ILE A 6 6.72 6.28 5.93
CA ILE A 6 6.28 4.90 6.15
C ILE A 6 6.39 4.12 4.84
N ARG A 7 6.94 2.90 4.91
CA ARG A 7 6.96 1.93 3.81
C ARG A 7 5.99 0.79 4.10
N VAL A 8 5.16 0.44 3.11
CA VAL A 8 4.13 -0.62 3.22
C VAL A 8 4.39 -1.66 2.14
N ILE A 9 4.40 -2.93 2.53
CA ILE A 9 4.47 -4.05 1.58
C ILE A 9 3.07 -4.63 1.38
N ASP A 10 2.58 -4.59 0.15
CA ASP A 10 1.32 -5.22 -0.24
C ASP A 10 1.59 -6.66 -0.73
N LEU A 11 1.12 -7.64 0.03
CA LEU A 11 1.16 -9.08 -0.26
C LEU A 11 -0.22 -9.66 -0.64
N GLY A 12 -1.24 -8.81 -0.79
CA GLY A 12 -2.60 -9.21 -1.13
C GLY A 12 -2.71 -9.72 -2.57
N ARG A 13 -3.78 -10.43 -2.89
CA ARG A 13 -4.07 -10.91 -4.25
C ARG A 13 -5.46 -10.47 -4.69
N VAL A 14 -5.68 -10.38 -5.99
CA VAL A 14 -6.98 -9.99 -6.59
C VAL A 14 -7.40 -8.58 -6.10
N ILE A 15 -8.69 -8.25 -6.14
CA ILE A 15 -9.24 -6.89 -5.95
C ILE A 15 -9.29 -6.47 -4.47
N ALA A 16 -9.42 -7.43 -3.55
CA ALA A 16 -9.47 -7.13 -2.11
C ALA A 16 -8.09 -6.81 -1.50
N GLY A 17 -7.01 -7.27 -2.15
CA GLY A 17 -5.63 -7.02 -1.72
C GLY A 17 -5.21 -5.55 -1.72
N PRO A 18 -5.41 -4.79 -2.82
CA PRO A 18 -4.83 -3.46 -2.96
C PRO A 18 -5.65 -2.31 -2.38
N LEU A 19 -6.91 -2.49 -1.95
CA LEU A 19 -7.73 -1.36 -1.46
C LEU A 19 -7.13 -0.70 -0.22
N GLY A 20 -6.73 -1.50 0.78
CA GLY A 20 -6.08 -0.98 1.99
C GLY A 20 -4.76 -0.27 1.67
N PRO A 21 -3.82 -0.94 0.98
CA PRO A 21 -2.56 -0.32 0.54
C PRO A 21 -2.75 0.94 -0.32
N MET A 22 -3.75 1.01 -1.20
CA MET A 22 -4.07 2.22 -1.96
C MET A 22 -4.39 3.41 -1.05
N LEU A 23 -5.29 3.22 -0.08
CA LEU A 23 -5.66 4.28 0.85
C LEU A 23 -4.46 4.75 1.68
N LEU A 24 -3.55 3.85 2.04
CA LEU A 24 -2.31 4.22 2.73
C LEU A 24 -1.38 5.04 1.83
N GLY A 25 -1.32 4.72 0.54
CA GLY A 25 -0.61 5.51 -0.48
C GLY A 25 -1.15 6.93 -0.61
N ASP A 26 -2.48 7.08 -0.66
CA ASP A 26 -3.14 8.39 -0.70
C ASP A 26 -2.83 9.26 0.54
N MET A 27 -2.56 8.61 1.68
CA MET A 27 -2.15 9.25 2.94
C MET A 27 -0.63 9.51 3.01
N GLY A 28 0.12 9.18 1.96
CA GLY A 28 1.54 9.51 1.77
C GLY A 28 2.53 8.40 2.13
N ALA A 29 2.07 7.15 2.24
CA ALA A 29 2.95 6.00 2.40
C ALA A 29 3.61 5.59 1.07
N ASP A 30 4.82 5.05 1.15
CA ASP A 30 5.50 4.40 0.02
C ASP A 30 5.09 2.92 -0.04
N VAL A 31 4.22 2.58 -0.98
CA VAL A 31 3.58 1.27 -1.08
C VAL A 31 4.26 0.43 -2.17
N ILE A 32 4.78 -0.73 -1.79
CA ILE A 32 5.47 -1.67 -2.68
C ILE A 32 4.60 -2.90 -2.85
N LYS A 33 4.17 -3.17 -4.09
CA LYS A 33 3.46 -4.40 -4.44
C LYS A 33 4.43 -5.54 -4.69
N VAL A 34 4.19 -6.69 -4.06
CA VAL A 34 4.93 -7.93 -4.35
C VAL A 34 3.99 -8.92 -5.01
N GLU A 35 4.32 -9.29 -6.24
CA GLU A 35 3.62 -10.32 -7.02
C GLU A 35 4.50 -11.56 -7.14
N THR A 36 3.87 -12.72 -7.38
CA THR A 36 4.56 -13.98 -7.75
C THR A 36 4.63 -14.16 -9.24
#